data_AF-A0A830BSY2-F1
#
_entry.id   AF-A0A830BSY2-F1
#
_cell.length_a   1.000
_cell.length_b   1.000
_cell.length_c   1.000
_cell.angle_alpha   90.00
_cell.angle_beta   90.00
_cell.angle_gamma   90.00
#
_symmetry.space_group_name_H-M   'P 1'
#
loop_
_entity.id
_entity.type
_entity.pdbx_description
1 polymer ?
#
loop_
_entity_poly.entity_id
_entity_poly.type
_entity_poly.pdbx_seq_one_letter_code
_entity_poly.pdbx_strand_id
1 'polypeptide(L)'
;MEWGAPIGVCYGRVATNLPRPSAVIKLLKSNGISRIRLFNPDPDALTPFYGTGIDLMIGVPNEILPMLGNGSIATSLQWLQSNIFSHVAPHQVRYLVVGNEVLLKQPYYMTYLVPAILNLYQALQTLGLGDIIKISSAHAAPILSTSYPPSAGAFDPDLGSVLLPLLRFLRDTGSPLMVNIYPFFSYIDNSQYVSLDYALFRSTRIEVDQNLTYTNMFDEAIDAFVYAMEREGFYGIPVVVTETGWPTGGGDAAGADNALAYNGNVVMRTLGNVGTPKRPGVGVEVFLFDLFDENGKSGDEYEKHFGIFGGDGIKAYDIRLSKVIMTEVQTPKLNTDNPSDKVDERPNLASVRSFFSDFSKRVLEHVSFHHNQLKSDDRITKSTLVTWSNKDSSTMELNLERQLKAWKDNPNWVDQPPDIKVTIPKGSLSNLSLTVDVGLPPDAIYNIVTDPDNKRVFKNIKEVISRKVLVDEGSRQVVEVEQAAIWRFLWLSGTISVHVLVDQNRQDYTVRT
;
A
#
# COMPACT_ATOMS: atom_id res chain seq x y z
N MET A 1 -23.00 17.24 24.14
CA MET A 1 -23.11 16.75 22.75
C MET A 1 -21.77 17.00 22.08
N GLU A 2 -21.10 15.94 21.66
CA GLU A 2 -19.78 16.03 21.01
C GLU A 2 -19.98 16.22 19.50
N TRP A 3 -19.99 17.47 19.05
CA TRP A 3 -20.14 17.83 17.63
C TRP A 3 -18.78 17.74 16.91
N GLY A 4 -18.18 16.56 16.84
CA GLY A 4 -16.87 16.33 16.22
C GLY A 4 -16.77 14.92 15.63
N ALA A 5 -16.08 14.77 14.50
CA ALA A 5 -15.74 13.43 14.03
C ALA A 5 -14.65 12.82 14.93
N PRO A 6 -14.66 11.49 15.15
CA PRO A 6 -13.67 10.84 16.01
C PRO A 6 -12.26 10.91 15.43
N ILE A 7 -11.28 11.02 16.32
CA ILE A 7 -9.85 10.86 16.01
C ILE A 7 -9.33 9.61 16.70
N GLY A 8 -8.56 8.81 15.96
CA GLY A 8 -7.82 7.67 16.47
C GLY A 8 -6.35 7.76 16.13
N VAL A 9 -5.59 6.78 16.62
CA VAL A 9 -4.18 6.59 16.27
C VAL A 9 -3.97 5.13 15.88
N CYS A 10 -3.15 4.88 14.88
CA CYS A 10 -2.67 3.54 14.57
C CYS A 10 -1.68 3.09 15.65
N TYR A 11 -1.70 1.82 16.01
CA TYR A 11 -0.74 1.21 16.93
C TYR A 11 0.07 0.16 16.16
N GLY A 12 1.04 0.66 15.40
CA GLY A 12 2.12 -0.10 14.82
C GLY A 12 2.97 -0.78 15.90
N ARG A 13 3.53 -1.94 15.55
CA ARG A 13 4.32 -2.80 16.44
C ARG A 13 5.53 -3.44 15.75
N VAL A 14 5.94 -2.93 14.60
CA VAL A 14 7.13 -3.36 13.85
C VAL A 14 8.38 -2.73 14.46
N ALA A 15 8.63 -3.02 15.74
CA ALA A 15 9.76 -2.48 16.50
C ALA A 15 10.14 -3.35 17.70
N THR A 16 11.39 -3.21 18.14
CA THR A 16 12.00 -4.02 19.21
C THR A 16 12.08 -3.34 20.57
N ASN A 17 11.82 -2.03 20.63
CA ASN A 17 12.02 -1.17 21.80
C ASN A 17 10.72 -0.63 22.43
N LEU A 18 9.55 -0.96 21.87
CA LEU A 18 8.27 -0.36 22.26
C LEU A 18 7.88 -0.62 23.73
N PRO A 19 7.11 0.28 24.37
CA PRO A 19 6.49 0.03 25.66
C PRO A 19 5.60 -1.21 25.63
N ARG A 20 5.55 -1.94 26.76
CA ARG A 20 4.63 -3.08 26.90
C ARG A 20 3.18 -2.64 26.66
N PRO A 21 2.34 -3.43 25.95
CA PRO A 21 0.94 -3.07 25.67
C PRO A 21 0.12 -2.56 26.86
N SER A 22 0.32 -3.08 28.08
CA SER A 22 -0.36 -2.60 29.29
C SER A 22 0.09 -1.20 29.78
N ALA A 23 1.31 -0.77 29.45
CA ALA A 23 1.77 0.60 29.65
C ALA A 23 1.18 1.54 28.59
N VAL A 24 1.02 1.05 27.35
CA VAL A 24 0.39 1.82 26.26
C VAL A 24 -1.03 2.25 26.64
N ILE A 25 -1.85 1.39 27.26
CA ILE A 25 -3.20 1.78 27.75
C ILE A 25 -3.18 3.04 28.64
N LYS A 26 -2.16 3.19 29.50
CA LYS A 26 -2.02 4.37 30.37
C LYS A 26 -1.63 5.61 29.57
N LEU A 27 -0.71 5.47 28.62
CA LEU A 27 -0.26 6.52 27.71
C LEU A 27 -1.41 7.03 26.83
N LEU A 28 -2.23 6.13 26.30
CA LEU A 28 -3.42 6.49 25.50
C LEU A 28 -4.40 7.33 26.32
N LYS A 29 -4.77 6.84 27.51
CA LYS A 29 -5.70 7.55 28.41
C LYS A 29 -5.16 8.89 28.89
N SER A 30 -3.86 9.00 29.20
CA SER A 30 -3.26 10.28 29.63
C SER A 30 -3.17 11.33 28.52
N ASN A 31 -3.26 10.92 27.24
CA ASN A 31 -3.25 11.81 26.07
C ASN A 31 -4.64 11.98 25.43
N GLY A 32 -5.71 11.46 26.07
CA GLY A 32 -7.07 11.58 25.57
C GLY A 32 -7.38 10.72 24.33
N ILE A 33 -6.55 9.72 24.02
CA ILE A 33 -6.77 8.82 22.88
C ILE A 33 -7.80 7.76 23.26
N SER A 34 -8.97 7.85 22.65
CA SER A 34 -10.12 6.95 22.87
C SER A 34 -10.31 5.90 21.77
N ARG A 35 -9.59 6.01 20.64
CA ARG A 35 -9.66 5.05 19.52
C ARG A 35 -8.29 4.59 19.07
N ILE A 36 -8.14 3.29 18.82
CA ILE A 36 -6.91 2.68 18.28
C ILE A 36 -7.21 1.80 17.07
N ARG A 37 -6.34 1.87 16.05
CA ARG A 37 -6.25 0.89 14.97
C ARG A 37 -5.11 -0.10 15.24
N LEU A 38 -5.42 -1.39 15.29
CA LEU A 38 -4.47 -2.49 15.33
C LEU A 38 -4.43 -3.16 13.95
N PHE A 39 -3.25 -3.49 13.44
CA PHE A 39 -3.10 -4.06 12.08
C PHE A 39 -3.37 -5.57 12.01
N ASN A 40 -3.33 -6.27 13.14
CA ASN A 40 -3.60 -7.70 13.26
C ASN A 40 -4.24 -7.97 14.65
N PRO A 41 -4.85 -9.16 14.85
CA PRO A 41 -5.46 -9.52 16.11
C PRO A 41 -4.45 -10.24 17.04
N ASP A 42 -3.28 -9.64 17.28
CA ASP A 42 -2.30 -10.20 18.21
C ASP A 42 -2.85 -10.22 19.66
N PRO A 43 -2.97 -11.39 20.31
CA PRO A 43 -3.42 -11.53 21.69
C PRO A 43 -2.70 -10.63 22.71
N ASP A 44 -1.40 -10.42 22.56
CA ASP A 44 -0.58 -9.62 23.49
C ASP A 44 -0.88 -8.12 23.37
N ALA A 45 -1.25 -7.66 22.16
CA ALA A 45 -1.73 -6.30 21.94
C ALA A 45 -3.19 -6.14 22.36
N LEU A 46 -4.06 -7.10 22.04
CA LEU A 46 -5.51 -7.01 22.24
C LEU A 46 -5.91 -7.13 23.71
N THR A 47 -5.41 -8.14 24.43
CA THR A 47 -5.89 -8.49 25.78
C THR A 47 -5.86 -7.30 26.77
N PRO A 48 -4.82 -6.42 26.78
CA PRO A 48 -4.80 -5.23 27.64
C PRO A 48 -5.89 -4.18 27.36
N PHE A 49 -6.53 -4.19 26.19
CA PHE A 49 -7.65 -3.29 25.90
C PHE A 49 -8.97 -3.73 26.52
N TYR A 50 -9.08 -4.97 27.02
CA TYR A 50 -10.31 -5.49 27.62
C TYR A 50 -10.82 -4.59 28.76
N GLY A 51 -12.06 -4.13 28.66
CA GLY A 51 -12.70 -3.29 29.67
C GLY A 51 -12.11 -1.88 29.82
N THR A 52 -11.20 -1.46 28.93
CA THR A 52 -10.56 -0.15 29.03
C THR A 52 -11.47 1.01 28.61
N GLY A 53 -12.50 0.75 27.81
CA GLY A 53 -13.36 1.77 27.19
C GLY A 53 -12.74 2.46 25.97
N ILE A 54 -11.59 1.96 25.48
CA ILE A 54 -11.01 2.39 24.20
C ILE A 54 -11.70 1.60 23.08
N ASP A 55 -12.14 2.31 22.03
CA ASP A 55 -12.71 1.78 20.80
C ASP A 55 -11.61 1.18 19.91
N LEU A 56 -11.89 0.02 19.30
CA LEU A 56 -10.92 -0.73 18.49
C LEU A 56 -11.34 -0.85 17.03
N MET A 57 -10.41 -0.52 16.14
CA MET A 57 -10.40 -0.91 14.74
C MET A 57 -9.37 -2.03 14.58
N ILE A 58 -9.79 -3.24 14.19
CA ILE A 58 -8.94 -4.44 14.18
C ILE A 58 -8.75 -4.92 12.74
N GLY A 59 -7.50 -5.00 12.31
CA GLY A 59 -7.10 -5.56 11.03
C GLY A 59 -7.25 -7.08 10.99
N VAL A 60 -7.84 -7.58 9.90
CA VAL A 60 -7.76 -8.98 9.49
C VAL A 60 -6.57 -9.08 8.53
N PRO A 61 -5.52 -9.87 8.84
CA PRO A 61 -4.32 -9.91 8.01
C PRO A 61 -4.56 -10.38 6.57
N ASN A 62 -3.70 -9.99 5.65
CA ASN A 62 -3.86 -10.33 4.23
C ASN A 62 -3.72 -11.85 3.99
N GLU A 63 -2.82 -12.48 4.73
CA GLU A 63 -2.49 -13.91 4.65
C GLU A 63 -3.62 -14.85 5.05
N ILE A 64 -4.60 -14.38 5.83
CA ILE A 64 -5.76 -15.19 6.24
C ILE A 64 -6.94 -15.06 5.27
N LEU A 65 -6.89 -14.13 4.31
CA LEU A 65 -7.97 -13.92 3.33
C LEU A 65 -8.33 -15.17 2.52
N PRO A 66 -7.40 -16.03 2.04
CA PRO A 66 -7.78 -17.27 1.35
C PRO A 66 -8.55 -18.25 2.24
N MET A 67 -8.24 -18.31 3.53
CA MET A 67 -8.94 -19.18 4.48
C MET A 67 -10.37 -18.68 4.74
N LEU A 68 -10.54 -17.37 4.91
CA LEU A 68 -11.84 -16.76 5.18
C LEU A 68 -12.72 -16.69 3.93
N GLY A 69 -12.14 -16.36 2.77
CA GLY A 69 -12.85 -16.18 1.51
C GLY A 69 -13.29 -17.48 0.84
N ASN A 70 -12.49 -18.55 0.92
CA ASN A 70 -12.91 -19.90 0.47
C ASN A 70 -13.59 -20.71 1.58
N GLY A 71 -13.51 -20.23 2.83
CA GLY A 71 -14.07 -20.89 4.00
C GLY A 71 -15.59 -20.77 4.11
N SER A 72 -16.12 -21.38 5.16
CA SER A 72 -17.55 -21.27 5.50
C SER A 72 -17.81 -20.12 6.48
N ILE A 73 -19.09 -19.79 6.69
CA ILE A 73 -19.51 -18.88 7.77
C ILE A 73 -19.00 -19.40 9.13
N ALA A 74 -19.01 -20.72 9.35
CA ALA A 74 -18.49 -21.33 10.59
C ALA A 74 -16.97 -21.14 10.75
N THR A 75 -16.21 -21.16 9.65
CA THR A 75 -14.78 -20.85 9.62
C THR A 75 -14.52 -19.40 10.05
N SER A 76 -15.32 -18.47 9.56
CA SER A 76 -15.24 -17.04 9.94
C SER A 76 -15.69 -16.79 11.38
N LEU A 77 -16.74 -17.49 11.84
CA LEU A 77 -17.22 -17.45 13.22
C LEU A 77 -16.16 -17.93 14.21
N GLN A 78 -15.53 -19.08 13.93
CA GLN A 78 -14.42 -19.61 14.72
C GLN A 78 -13.24 -18.64 14.75
N TRP A 79 -12.88 -18.06 13.59
CA TRP A 79 -11.78 -17.09 13.53
C TRP A 79 -12.06 -15.85 14.40
N LEU A 80 -13.26 -15.27 14.31
CA LEU A 80 -13.68 -14.13 15.14
C LEU A 80 -13.66 -14.46 16.65
N GLN A 81 -14.17 -15.63 17.02
CA GLN A 81 -14.20 -16.08 18.42
C GLN A 81 -12.79 -16.32 18.98
N SER A 82 -11.92 -17.01 18.24
CA SER A 82 -10.59 -17.40 18.71
C SER A 82 -9.55 -16.29 18.69
N ASN A 83 -9.64 -15.32 17.77
CA ASN A 83 -8.62 -14.29 17.58
C ASN A 83 -9.03 -12.91 18.10
N ILE A 84 -10.33 -12.62 18.24
CA ILE A 84 -10.81 -11.29 18.67
C ILE A 84 -11.61 -11.37 19.97
N PHE A 85 -12.73 -12.09 19.97
CA PHE A 85 -13.68 -12.04 21.10
C PHE A 85 -13.23 -12.86 22.34
N SER A 86 -12.19 -13.67 22.20
CA SER A 86 -11.40 -14.27 23.27
C SER A 86 -10.54 -13.26 24.05
N HIS A 87 -10.18 -12.12 23.43
CA HIS A 87 -9.22 -11.15 23.98
C HIS A 87 -9.86 -9.79 24.31
N VAL A 88 -10.88 -9.37 23.58
CA VAL A 88 -11.58 -8.08 23.78
C VAL A 88 -13.09 -8.24 23.76
N ALA A 89 -13.80 -7.39 24.51
CA ALA A 89 -15.27 -7.41 24.52
C ALA A 89 -15.82 -6.99 23.13
N PRO A 90 -16.78 -7.71 22.53
CA PRO A 90 -17.28 -7.41 21.18
C PRO A 90 -17.75 -5.97 20.98
N HIS A 91 -18.36 -5.36 22.00
CA HIS A 91 -18.84 -3.98 21.94
C HIS A 91 -17.73 -2.90 21.92
N GLN A 92 -16.49 -3.24 22.26
CA GLN A 92 -15.33 -2.34 22.08
C GLN A 92 -14.83 -2.33 20.64
N VAL A 93 -15.16 -3.35 19.83
CA VAL A 93 -14.79 -3.37 18.41
C VAL A 93 -15.76 -2.47 17.66
N ARG A 94 -15.24 -1.44 16.99
CA ARG A 94 -16.02 -0.57 16.11
C ARG A 94 -15.94 -1.04 14.66
N TYR A 95 -14.76 -1.53 14.27
CA TYR A 95 -14.44 -1.87 12.89
C TYR A 95 -13.61 -3.15 12.79
N LEU A 96 -13.90 -3.96 11.77
CA LEU A 96 -12.94 -4.92 11.21
C LEU A 96 -12.45 -4.42 9.85
N VAL A 97 -11.14 -4.36 9.69
CA VAL A 97 -10.48 -3.91 8.46
C VAL A 97 -9.95 -5.15 7.75
N VAL A 98 -10.69 -5.64 6.76
CA VAL A 98 -10.38 -6.88 6.06
C VAL A 98 -9.31 -6.62 5.02
N GLY A 99 -8.08 -6.99 5.36
CA GLY A 99 -6.88 -6.69 4.59
C GLY A 99 -6.44 -5.22 4.65
N ASN A 100 -5.15 -5.00 4.40
CA ASN A 100 -4.51 -3.70 4.28
C ASN A 100 -3.81 -3.59 2.92
N GLU A 101 -4.24 -2.61 2.11
CA GLU A 101 -3.67 -2.25 0.81
C GLU A 101 -3.52 -3.41 -0.19
N VAL A 102 -4.37 -4.43 -0.05
CA VAL A 102 -4.34 -5.68 -0.82
C VAL A 102 -4.22 -5.44 -2.32
N LEU A 103 -5.03 -4.52 -2.86
CA LEU A 103 -5.11 -4.25 -4.30
C LEU A 103 -3.82 -3.65 -4.89
N LEU A 104 -3.00 -3.00 -4.06
CA LEU A 104 -1.71 -2.41 -4.45
C LEU A 104 -0.55 -3.33 -4.11
N LYS A 105 -0.39 -3.68 -2.82
CA LYS A 105 0.80 -4.36 -2.31
C LYS A 105 0.77 -5.88 -2.50
N GLN A 106 -0.42 -6.50 -2.51
CA GLN A 106 -0.57 -7.97 -2.53
C GLN A 106 -1.76 -8.42 -3.38
N PRO A 107 -1.80 -8.06 -4.69
CA PRO A 107 -2.97 -8.29 -5.55
C PRO A 107 -3.31 -9.78 -5.74
N TYR A 108 -2.43 -10.71 -5.39
CA TYR A 108 -2.71 -12.14 -5.39
C TYR A 108 -3.79 -12.55 -4.36
N TYR A 109 -4.08 -11.74 -3.35
CA TYR A 109 -5.22 -11.95 -2.44
C TYR A 109 -6.53 -11.26 -2.90
N MET A 110 -6.52 -10.47 -3.98
CA MET A 110 -7.66 -9.61 -4.34
C MET A 110 -8.98 -10.37 -4.55
N THR A 111 -8.90 -11.60 -5.07
CA THR A 111 -10.05 -12.46 -5.35
C THR A 111 -10.72 -13.01 -4.09
N TYR A 112 -10.01 -13.04 -2.96
CA TYR A 112 -10.54 -13.51 -1.68
C TYR A 112 -11.09 -12.37 -0.80
N LEU A 113 -10.81 -11.12 -1.15
CA LEU A 113 -11.10 -9.94 -0.33
C LEU A 113 -12.59 -9.78 -0.02
N VAL A 114 -13.43 -9.65 -1.06
CA VAL A 114 -14.89 -9.49 -0.90
C VAL A 114 -15.55 -10.76 -0.33
N PRO A 115 -15.21 -11.99 -0.78
CA PRO A 115 -15.68 -13.21 -0.13
C PRO A 115 -15.39 -13.28 1.38
N ALA A 116 -14.18 -12.89 1.81
CA ALA A 116 -13.81 -12.85 3.23
C ALA A 116 -14.65 -11.82 4.02
N ILE A 117 -14.88 -10.62 3.45
CA ILE A 117 -15.77 -9.60 4.01
C ILE A 117 -17.19 -10.14 4.20
N LEU A 118 -17.75 -10.80 3.19
CA LEU A 118 -19.11 -11.35 3.23
C LEU A 118 -19.24 -12.47 4.27
N ASN A 119 -18.27 -13.37 4.36
CA ASN A 119 -18.28 -14.49 5.32
C ASN A 119 -18.11 -13.99 6.77
N LEU A 120 -17.22 -13.01 7.01
CA LEU A 120 -17.08 -12.35 8.31
C LEU A 120 -18.37 -11.60 8.71
N TYR A 121 -19.00 -10.89 7.76
CA TYR A 121 -20.26 -10.18 8.04
C TYR A 121 -21.39 -11.13 8.42
N GLN A 122 -21.56 -12.25 7.71
CA GLN A 122 -22.57 -13.27 8.06
C GLN A 122 -22.28 -13.92 9.42
N ALA A 123 -21.01 -14.12 9.76
CA ALA A 123 -20.62 -14.59 11.09
C ALA A 123 -20.93 -13.57 12.20
N LEU A 124 -20.72 -12.27 11.96
CA LEU A 124 -21.16 -11.20 12.87
C LEU A 124 -22.68 -11.11 13.00
N GLN A 125 -23.43 -11.28 11.90
CA GLN A 125 -24.90 -11.34 11.95
C GLN A 125 -25.37 -12.52 12.80
N THR A 126 -24.72 -13.69 12.68
CA THR A 126 -24.99 -14.88 13.52
C THR A 126 -24.76 -14.60 15.02
N LEU A 127 -23.84 -13.68 15.35
CA LEU A 127 -23.57 -13.22 16.72
C LEU A 127 -24.44 -12.03 17.18
N GLY A 128 -25.31 -11.48 16.33
CA GLY A 128 -26.07 -10.25 16.64
C GLY A 128 -25.21 -8.98 16.63
N LEU A 129 -24.02 -9.02 16.01
CA LEU A 129 -23.03 -7.94 16.00
C LEU A 129 -22.95 -7.16 14.68
N GLY A 130 -23.65 -7.60 13.61
CA GLY A 130 -23.53 -7.02 12.26
C GLY A 130 -23.89 -5.53 12.13
N ASP A 131 -24.78 -5.03 12.99
CA ASP A 131 -25.10 -3.59 13.04
C ASP A 131 -24.12 -2.78 13.91
N ILE A 132 -23.46 -3.46 14.86
CA ILE A 132 -22.58 -2.86 15.88
C ILE A 132 -21.16 -2.68 15.33
N ILE A 133 -20.62 -3.72 14.69
CA ILE A 133 -19.25 -3.79 14.16
C ILE A 133 -19.33 -3.65 12.64
N LYS A 134 -18.78 -2.55 12.10
CA LYS A 134 -18.75 -2.32 10.65
C LYS A 134 -17.53 -2.98 10.00
N ILE A 135 -17.66 -3.42 8.75
CA ILE A 135 -16.60 -4.10 8.01
C ILE A 135 -16.24 -3.31 6.76
N SER A 136 -14.95 -3.15 6.48
CA SER A 136 -14.45 -2.60 5.21
C SER A 136 -13.06 -3.18 4.91
N SER A 137 -12.34 -2.61 3.94
CA SER A 137 -10.94 -2.92 3.62
C SER A 137 -10.16 -1.61 3.50
N ALA A 138 -8.94 -1.54 4.03
CA ALA A 138 -8.11 -0.33 3.91
C ALA A 138 -7.40 -0.32 2.55
N HIS A 139 -7.57 0.79 1.81
CA HIS A 139 -7.01 0.96 0.47
C HIS A 139 -6.02 2.12 0.39
N ALA A 140 -4.87 1.89 -0.27
CA ALA A 140 -3.96 2.96 -0.65
C ALA A 140 -4.59 3.86 -1.73
N ALA A 141 -4.16 5.12 -1.82
CA ALA A 141 -4.58 6.06 -2.87
C ALA A 141 -4.52 5.50 -4.32
N PRO A 142 -3.51 4.70 -4.73
CA PRO A 142 -3.42 4.11 -6.08
C PRO A 142 -4.45 3.03 -6.45
N ILE A 143 -5.59 2.93 -5.77
CA ILE A 143 -6.78 2.27 -6.35
C ILE A 143 -7.61 3.22 -7.24
N LEU A 144 -7.25 4.51 -7.26
CA LEU A 144 -7.73 5.49 -8.22
C LEU A 144 -6.81 5.51 -9.45
N SER A 145 -7.38 5.43 -10.66
CA SER A 145 -6.66 5.65 -11.92
C SER A 145 -6.48 7.14 -12.22
N THR A 146 -7.41 7.97 -11.71
CA THR A 146 -7.36 9.44 -11.79
C THR A 146 -7.80 10.00 -10.44
N SER A 147 -7.03 10.94 -9.90
CA SER A 147 -7.31 11.62 -8.63
C SER A 147 -7.19 13.15 -8.70
N TYR A 148 -6.65 13.70 -9.79
CA TYR A 148 -6.49 15.15 -9.98
C TYR A 148 -7.08 15.61 -11.34
N PRO A 149 -7.86 16.70 -11.37
CA PRO A 149 -8.47 17.36 -10.21
C PRO A 149 -9.45 16.40 -9.50
N PRO A 150 -9.85 16.63 -8.23
CA PRO A 150 -10.69 15.71 -7.47
C PRO A 150 -11.97 15.25 -8.20
N SER A 151 -12.61 16.15 -8.97
CA SER A 151 -13.80 15.85 -9.75
C SER A 151 -13.59 14.91 -10.95
N ALA A 152 -12.34 14.74 -11.39
CA ALA A 152 -11.93 13.71 -12.32
C ALA A 152 -11.75 12.33 -11.64
N GLY A 153 -11.89 12.25 -10.32
CA GLY A 153 -11.79 11.05 -9.48
C GLY A 153 -12.46 9.83 -10.11
N ALA A 154 -11.68 8.77 -10.30
CA ALA A 154 -12.12 7.50 -10.89
C ALA A 154 -11.28 6.33 -10.34
N PHE A 155 -11.93 5.22 -10.02
CA PHE A 155 -11.24 3.97 -9.66
C PHE A 155 -10.46 3.41 -10.86
N ASP A 156 -9.47 2.55 -10.61
CA ASP A 156 -8.84 1.78 -11.69
C ASP A 156 -9.85 0.76 -12.26
N PRO A 157 -10.17 0.80 -13.57
CA PRO A 157 -11.10 -0.14 -14.19
C PRO A 157 -10.71 -1.61 -14.00
N ASP A 158 -9.42 -1.94 -13.93
CA ASP A 158 -8.93 -3.31 -13.73
C ASP A 158 -9.32 -3.84 -12.33
N LEU A 159 -9.54 -2.95 -11.36
CA LEU A 159 -9.98 -3.27 -10.00
C LEU A 159 -11.51 -3.34 -9.85
N GLY A 160 -12.29 -2.99 -10.88
CA GLY A 160 -13.76 -2.91 -10.82
C GLY A 160 -14.43 -4.24 -10.43
N SER A 161 -13.81 -5.38 -10.75
CA SER A 161 -14.26 -6.72 -10.34
C SER A 161 -14.28 -6.95 -8.83
N VAL A 162 -13.50 -6.17 -8.05
CA VAL A 162 -13.43 -6.23 -6.59
C VAL A 162 -14.06 -5.00 -5.95
N LEU A 163 -13.82 -3.81 -6.51
CA LEU A 163 -14.32 -2.55 -5.97
C LEU A 163 -15.84 -2.40 -6.10
N LEU A 164 -16.46 -2.77 -7.23
CA LEU A 164 -17.91 -2.60 -7.37
C LEU A 164 -18.73 -3.52 -6.45
N PRO A 165 -18.37 -4.80 -6.25
CA PRO A 165 -18.98 -5.62 -5.19
C PRO A 165 -18.75 -5.08 -3.78
N LEU A 166 -17.56 -4.55 -3.49
CA LEU A 166 -17.25 -3.93 -2.19
C LEU A 166 -18.14 -2.70 -1.94
N LEU A 167 -18.24 -1.76 -2.88
CA LEU A 167 -19.08 -0.55 -2.72
C LEU A 167 -20.56 -0.88 -2.52
N ARG A 168 -21.07 -1.94 -3.16
CA ARG A 168 -22.43 -2.47 -2.88
C ARG A 168 -22.56 -2.91 -1.43
N PHE A 169 -21.64 -3.76 -0.96
CA PHE A 169 -21.63 -4.22 0.43
C PHE A 169 -21.53 -3.05 1.44
N LEU A 170 -20.66 -2.07 1.18
CA LEU A 170 -20.48 -0.91 2.05
C LEU A 170 -21.76 -0.08 2.15
N ARG A 171 -22.40 0.23 1.02
CA ARG A 171 -23.70 0.90 0.97
C ARG A 171 -24.78 0.11 1.72
N ASP A 172 -24.91 -1.19 1.43
CA ASP A 172 -26.00 -2.03 1.92
C ASP A 172 -25.88 -2.36 3.42
N THR A 173 -24.69 -2.22 4.00
CA THR A 173 -24.43 -2.41 5.45
C THR A 173 -24.23 -1.10 6.23
N GLY A 174 -24.21 0.04 5.55
CA GLY A 174 -23.84 1.33 6.16
C GLY A 174 -22.40 1.35 6.68
N SER A 175 -21.50 0.63 6.03
CA SER A 175 -20.06 0.60 6.36
C SER A 175 -19.28 1.62 5.50
N PRO A 176 -18.17 2.19 6.01
CA PRO A 176 -17.43 3.22 5.28
C PRO A 176 -16.47 2.63 4.24
N LEU A 177 -16.11 3.41 3.22
CA LEU A 177 -14.87 3.18 2.47
C LEU A 177 -13.68 3.56 3.36
N MET A 178 -12.69 2.67 3.49
CA MET A 178 -11.49 2.90 4.28
C MET A 178 -10.29 3.18 3.39
N VAL A 179 -9.61 4.30 3.62
CA VAL A 179 -8.54 4.80 2.76
C VAL A 179 -7.33 5.26 3.56
N ASN A 180 -6.14 4.95 3.06
CA ASN A 180 -4.86 5.41 3.56
C ASN A 180 -4.44 6.61 2.70
N ILE A 181 -4.33 7.80 3.32
CA ILE A 181 -4.11 9.07 2.63
C ILE A 181 -2.85 9.73 3.19
N TYR A 182 -1.85 9.95 2.33
CA TYR A 182 -0.56 10.50 2.73
C TYR A 182 -0.11 11.61 1.76
N PRO A 183 -0.48 12.88 2.00
CA PRO A 183 0.04 14.04 1.26
C PRO A 183 1.57 14.16 1.37
N PHE A 184 2.18 13.60 2.41
CA PHE A 184 3.63 13.46 2.53
C PHE A 184 4.25 12.76 1.30
N PHE A 185 3.76 11.58 0.92
CA PHE A 185 4.27 10.84 -0.26
C PHE A 185 4.07 11.67 -1.53
N SER A 186 2.87 12.20 -1.74
CA SER A 186 2.59 13.08 -2.89
C SER A 186 3.52 14.30 -2.97
N TYR A 187 3.95 14.85 -1.82
CA TYR A 187 4.95 15.91 -1.77
C TYR A 187 6.36 15.41 -2.11
N ILE A 188 6.90 14.41 -1.39
CA ILE A 188 8.30 13.99 -1.59
C ILE A 188 8.56 13.44 -3.00
N ASP A 189 7.55 12.77 -3.57
CA ASP A 189 7.63 12.17 -4.90
C ASP A 189 7.61 13.22 -6.02
N ASN A 190 7.04 14.41 -5.75
CA ASN A 190 6.70 15.40 -6.79
C ASN A 190 6.71 16.85 -6.28
N SER A 191 7.70 17.23 -5.48
CA SER A 191 7.85 18.57 -4.87
C SER A 191 7.90 19.74 -5.87
N GLN A 192 8.13 19.45 -7.16
CA GLN A 192 8.02 20.40 -8.28
C GLN A 192 6.58 20.80 -8.66
N TYR A 193 5.59 19.98 -8.27
CA TYR A 193 4.16 20.19 -8.55
C TYR A 193 3.33 20.35 -7.28
N VAL A 194 3.67 19.60 -6.21
CA VAL A 194 2.99 19.68 -4.92
C VAL A 194 3.76 20.63 -4.01
N SER A 195 3.12 21.73 -3.62
CA SER A 195 3.68 22.66 -2.63
C SER A 195 3.70 22.04 -1.23
N LEU A 196 4.82 22.17 -0.52
CA LEU A 196 4.94 21.74 0.88
C LEU A 196 3.87 22.40 1.77
N ASP A 197 3.64 23.71 1.59
CA ASP A 197 2.63 24.42 2.37
C ASP A 197 1.20 23.97 2.04
N TYR A 198 0.95 23.47 0.83
CA TYR A 198 -0.34 22.90 0.46
C TYR A 198 -0.57 21.53 1.09
N ALA A 199 0.47 20.70 1.15
CA ALA A 199 0.44 19.42 1.85
C ALA A 199 0.31 19.60 3.38
N LEU A 200 0.87 20.69 3.95
CA LEU A 200 0.87 21.00 5.38
C LEU A 200 -0.27 21.89 5.89
N PHE A 201 -1.29 22.18 5.08
CA PHE A 201 -2.39 23.11 5.40
C PHE A 201 -1.95 24.56 5.72
N ARG A 202 -0.77 24.97 5.25
CA ARG A 202 -0.18 26.32 5.42
C ARG A 202 -0.39 27.23 4.20
N SER A 203 -0.83 26.68 3.07
CA SER A 203 -0.96 27.41 1.79
C SER A 203 -1.93 28.58 1.87
N THR A 204 -1.49 29.74 1.38
CA THR A 204 -2.36 30.89 1.07
C THR A 204 -2.90 30.84 -0.37
N ARG A 205 -2.40 29.92 -1.20
CA ARG A 205 -2.95 29.62 -2.52
C ARG A 205 -4.09 28.61 -2.38
N ILE A 206 -5.10 28.80 -3.20
CA ILE A 206 -6.25 27.91 -3.33
C ILE A 206 -6.20 27.23 -4.69
N GLU A 207 -6.54 25.94 -4.71
CA GLU A 207 -6.81 25.22 -5.95
C GLU A 207 -8.33 25.19 -6.17
N VAL A 208 -8.75 25.33 -7.43
CA VAL A 208 -10.16 25.42 -7.82
C VAL A 208 -10.50 24.30 -8.79
N ASP A 209 -11.46 23.46 -8.40
CA ASP A 209 -11.98 22.37 -9.20
C ASP A 209 -13.50 22.51 -9.28
N GLN A 210 -14.00 22.68 -10.50
CA GLN A 210 -15.39 23.07 -10.79
C GLN A 210 -15.80 24.34 -10.03
N ASN A 211 -16.67 24.22 -9.02
CA ASN A 211 -17.12 25.28 -8.13
C ASN A 211 -16.65 25.09 -6.67
N LEU A 212 -15.76 24.12 -6.44
CA LEU A 212 -15.16 23.83 -5.14
C LEU A 212 -13.78 24.48 -5.03
N THR A 213 -13.40 24.80 -3.80
CA THR A 213 -12.12 25.45 -3.48
C THR A 213 -11.41 24.62 -2.43
N TYR A 214 -10.20 24.17 -2.76
CA TYR A 214 -9.35 23.37 -1.90
C TYR A 214 -8.19 24.22 -1.39
N THR A 215 -7.89 24.08 -0.09
CA THR A 215 -6.81 24.80 0.60
C THR A 215 -5.69 23.86 1.04
N ASN A 216 -5.86 22.57 0.81
CA ASN A 216 -4.97 21.50 1.25
C ASN A 216 -5.23 20.22 0.44
N MET A 217 -4.18 19.40 0.29
CA MET A 217 -4.23 18.16 -0.48
C MET A 217 -5.00 17.02 0.22
N PHE A 218 -5.20 17.09 1.54
CA PHE A 218 -5.92 16.06 2.30
C PHE A 218 -7.41 16.02 1.93
N ASP A 219 -8.05 17.18 1.85
CA ASP A 219 -9.43 17.32 1.40
C ASP A 219 -9.60 16.87 -0.06
N GLU A 220 -8.65 17.23 -0.94
CA GLU A 220 -8.64 16.80 -2.35
C GLU A 220 -8.61 15.28 -2.49
N ALA A 221 -7.70 14.62 -1.76
CA ALA A 221 -7.55 13.17 -1.81
C ALA A 221 -8.82 12.45 -1.34
N ILE A 222 -9.49 12.96 -0.29
CA ILE A 222 -10.78 12.43 0.17
C ILE A 222 -11.85 12.64 -0.90
N ASP A 223 -11.97 13.86 -1.45
CA ASP A 223 -13.02 14.16 -2.42
C ASP A 223 -12.82 13.43 -3.76
N ALA A 224 -11.58 13.13 -4.16
CA ALA A 224 -11.29 12.26 -5.30
C ALA A 224 -11.90 10.85 -5.13
N PHE A 225 -11.80 10.26 -3.93
CA PHE A 225 -12.49 9.01 -3.60
C PHE A 225 -14.02 9.16 -3.60
N VAL A 226 -14.54 10.28 -3.11
CA VAL A 226 -15.97 10.55 -3.13
C VAL A 226 -16.50 10.64 -4.56
N TYR A 227 -15.83 11.41 -5.43
CA TYR A 227 -16.19 11.51 -6.86
C TYR A 227 -16.07 10.16 -7.57
N ALA A 228 -15.06 9.35 -7.26
CA ALA A 228 -14.92 7.99 -7.81
C ALA A 228 -16.11 7.08 -7.41
N MET A 229 -16.56 7.12 -6.15
CA MET A 229 -17.75 6.38 -5.72
C MET A 229 -19.03 6.86 -6.42
N GLU A 230 -19.23 8.18 -6.53
CA GLU A 230 -20.41 8.76 -7.18
C GLU A 230 -20.46 8.46 -8.69
N ARG A 231 -19.30 8.42 -9.37
CA ARG A 231 -19.14 8.00 -10.77
C ARG A 231 -19.63 6.58 -11.01
N GLU A 232 -19.37 5.67 -10.07
CA GLU A 232 -19.85 4.28 -10.09
C GLU A 232 -21.29 4.13 -9.57
N GLY A 233 -21.98 5.23 -9.24
CA GLY A 233 -23.37 5.24 -8.76
C GLY A 233 -23.53 5.05 -7.24
N PHE A 234 -22.45 5.11 -6.46
CA PHE A 234 -22.45 4.89 -5.01
C PHE A 234 -22.40 6.20 -4.22
N TYR A 235 -23.56 6.81 -4.07
CA TYR A 235 -23.74 8.03 -3.28
C TYR A 235 -23.82 7.72 -1.78
N GLY A 236 -23.38 8.65 -0.94
CA GLY A 236 -23.60 8.62 0.51
C GLY A 236 -22.74 7.65 1.34
N ILE A 237 -21.94 6.77 0.72
CA ILE A 237 -20.98 5.92 1.47
C ILE A 237 -20.00 6.84 2.24
N PRO A 238 -19.87 6.71 3.58
CA PRO A 238 -18.91 7.50 4.35
C PRO A 238 -17.47 7.13 4.02
N VAL A 239 -16.54 8.05 4.21
CA VAL A 239 -15.09 7.79 4.11
C VAL A 239 -14.50 7.83 5.51
N VAL A 240 -13.65 6.85 5.84
CA VAL A 240 -12.80 6.84 7.03
C VAL A 240 -11.36 6.80 6.57
N VAL A 241 -10.54 7.73 7.04
CA VAL A 241 -9.10 7.73 6.75
C VAL A 241 -8.43 6.83 7.78
N THR A 242 -8.06 5.61 7.36
CA THR A 242 -7.54 4.57 8.25
C THR A 242 -6.06 4.69 8.55
N GLU A 243 -5.35 5.50 7.77
CA GLU A 243 -3.97 5.95 8.00
C GLU A 243 -3.79 7.33 7.38
N THR A 244 -3.18 8.25 8.13
CA THR A 244 -2.57 9.46 7.58
C THR A 244 -1.49 9.96 8.53
N GLY A 245 -0.38 10.46 8.01
CA GLY A 245 0.72 10.89 8.85
C GLY A 245 1.79 11.67 8.11
N TRP A 246 2.74 12.20 8.88
CA TRP A 246 3.91 12.91 8.37
C TRP A 246 5.11 12.62 9.28
N PRO A 247 6.26 12.17 8.74
CA PRO A 247 7.38 11.71 9.54
C PRO A 247 8.18 12.85 10.17
N THR A 248 8.77 12.56 11.33
CA THR A 248 9.59 13.50 12.13
C THR A 248 11.06 13.52 11.72
N GLY A 249 11.51 12.57 10.89
CA GLY A 249 12.87 12.45 10.39
C GLY A 249 13.00 11.45 9.25
N GLY A 250 14.23 11.20 8.78
CA GLY A 250 14.52 10.15 7.80
C GLY A 250 14.29 10.48 6.32
N GLY A 251 14.04 11.74 5.96
CA GLY A 251 13.87 12.14 4.55
C GLY A 251 13.65 13.64 4.37
N ASP A 252 13.53 14.08 3.11
CA ASP A 252 13.23 15.47 2.79
C ASP A 252 11.86 15.90 3.31
N ALA A 253 11.78 17.11 3.86
CA ALA A 253 10.63 17.68 4.58
C ALA A 253 10.07 16.87 5.77
N ALA A 254 10.68 15.75 6.13
CA ALA A 254 10.46 15.10 7.42
C ALA A 254 11.03 15.98 8.55
N GLY A 255 10.30 16.12 9.65
CA GLY A 255 10.67 17.04 10.73
C GLY A 255 9.52 17.26 11.71
N ALA A 256 9.82 17.37 13.01
CA ALA A 256 8.82 17.51 14.06
C ALA A 256 7.85 18.70 13.83
N ASP A 257 8.34 19.84 13.33
CA ASP A 257 7.50 21.03 13.04
C ASP A 257 6.53 20.81 11.86
N ASN A 258 6.93 20.03 10.87
CA ASN A 258 6.06 19.65 9.74
C ASN A 258 5.08 18.54 10.16
N ALA A 259 5.54 17.57 10.95
CA ALA A 259 4.68 16.53 11.53
C ALA A 259 3.59 17.13 12.43
N LEU A 260 3.94 18.06 13.31
CA LEU A 260 3.00 18.79 14.15
C LEU A 260 2.02 19.62 13.33
N ALA A 261 2.48 20.32 12.28
CA ALA A 261 1.58 21.11 11.44
C ALA A 261 0.63 20.22 10.62
N TYR A 262 1.11 19.12 10.04
CA TYR A 262 0.26 18.19 9.30
C TYR A 262 -0.78 17.53 10.22
N ASN A 263 -0.30 16.76 11.21
CA ASN A 263 -1.18 15.99 12.08
C ASN A 263 -2.05 16.91 12.95
N GLY A 264 -1.52 18.04 13.43
CA GLY A 264 -2.29 19.02 14.21
C GLY A 264 -3.44 19.63 13.41
N ASN A 265 -3.23 19.99 12.14
CA ASN A 265 -4.30 20.51 11.29
C ASN A 265 -5.34 19.43 10.93
N VAL A 266 -4.93 18.20 10.62
CA VAL A 266 -5.84 17.06 10.45
C VAL A 266 -6.76 16.91 11.69
N VAL A 267 -6.17 16.88 12.88
CA VAL A 267 -6.91 16.72 14.15
C VAL A 267 -7.87 17.88 14.39
N MET A 268 -7.45 19.13 14.17
CA MET A 268 -8.33 20.30 14.30
C MET A 268 -9.53 20.22 13.34
N ARG A 269 -9.34 19.77 12.10
CA ARG A 269 -10.42 19.61 11.10
C ARG A 269 -11.39 18.48 11.46
N THR A 270 -10.86 17.31 11.83
CA THR A 270 -11.65 16.14 12.24
C THR A 270 -12.49 16.45 13.48
N LEU A 271 -11.87 16.93 14.55
CA LEU A 271 -12.59 17.36 15.75
C LEU A 271 -13.54 18.51 15.43
N GLY A 272 -13.15 19.47 14.58
CA GLY A 272 -13.99 20.58 14.13
C GLY A 272 -15.22 20.18 13.32
N ASN A 273 -15.34 18.91 12.89
CA ASN A 273 -16.38 18.43 11.98
C ASN A 273 -16.45 19.26 10.67
N VAL A 274 -15.30 19.70 10.18
CA VAL A 274 -15.22 20.59 8.99
C VAL A 274 -15.70 19.86 7.73
N GLY A 275 -15.35 18.57 7.61
CA GLY A 275 -15.56 17.80 6.39
C GLY A 275 -14.61 18.24 5.28
N THR A 276 -15.06 18.13 4.04
CA THR A 276 -14.34 18.50 2.80
C THR A 276 -15.16 19.49 1.97
N PRO A 277 -14.59 20.17 0.95
CA PRO A 277 -15.34 21.05 0.06
C PRO A 277 -16.57 20.39 -0.59
N LYS A 278 -16.49 19.11 -0.99
CA LYS A 278 -17.63 18.37 -1.56
C LYS A 278 -18.63 17.88 -0.51
N ARG A 279 -18.18 17.61 0.71
CA ARG A 279 -19.01 17.13 1.84
C ARG A 279 -18.83 18.02 3.08
N PRO A 280 -19.21 19.31 3.01
CA PRO A 280 -18.99 20.26 4.09
C PRO A 280 -19.86 19.92 5.29
N GLY A 281 -19.30 20.00 6.50
CA GLY A 281 -20.01 19.66 7.74
C GLY A 281 -20.25 18.15 7.96
N VAL A 282 -19.80 17.28 7.04
CA VAL A 282 -19.76 15.83 7.24
C VAL A 282 -18.34 15.48 7.64
N GLY A 283 -18.07 15.47 8.95
CA GLY A 283 -16.73 15.22 9.46
C GLY A 283 -16.23 13.82 9.11
N VAL A 284 -14.93 13.75 8.83
CA VAL A 284 -14.22 12.51 8.46
C VAL A 284 -13.55 11.95 9.71
N GLU A 285 -13.82 10.69 10.03
CA GLU A 285 -13.08 9.96 11.07
C GLU A 285 -11.69 9.59 10.53
N VAL A 286 -10.67 9.85 11.34
CA VAL A 286 -9.27 9.75 10.93
C VAL A 286 -8.44 8.99 11.96
N PHE A 287 -7.55 8.12 11.51
CA PHE A 287 -6.53 7.46 12.32
C PHE A 287 -5.16 7.97 11.91
N LEU A 288 -4.46 8.63 12.84
CA LEU A 288 -3.09 9.11 12.62
C LEU A 288 -2.11 7.93 12.60
N PHE A 289 -1.24 7.90 11.60
CA PHE A 289 -0.11 6.96 11.50
C PHE A 289 1.17 7.68 11.97
N ASP A 290 1.83 7.26 13.06
CA ASP A 290 1.49 6.17 14.00
C ASP A 290 1.67 6.61 15.47
N LEU A 291 1.29 5.76 16.41
CA LEU A 291 1.50 5.97 17.84
C LEU A 291 2.99 6.01 18.18
N PHE A 292 3.81 5.12 17.62
CA PHE A 292 5.24 5.03 17.94
C PHE A 292 6.13 5.06 16.70
N ASP A 293 7.37 5.52 16.87
CA ASP A 293 8.44 5.26 15.92
C ASP A 293 8.76 3.76 15.83
N GLU A 294 8.65 3.20 14.63
CA GLU A 294 8.74 1.76 14.38
C GLU A 294 10.13 1.36 13.82
N ASN A 295 11.11 1.22 14.70
CA ASN A 295 12.51 0.98 14.34
C ASN A 295 12.81 -0.30 13.52
N GLY A 296 11.86 -1.23 13.41
CA GLY A 296 11.96 -2.46 12.63
C GLY A 296 11.42 -2.35 11.21
N LYS A 297 10.85 -1.20 10.80
CA LYS A 297 10.34 -1.01 9.44
C LYS A 297 11.47 -0.95 8.40
N SER A 298 11.22 -1.60 7.27
CA SER A 298 12.05 -1.59 6.06
C SER A 298 11.56 -0.54 5.06
N GLY A 299 12.34 -0.30 4.01
CA GLY A 299 12.06 0.73 3.00
C GLY A 299 12.89 1.99 3.22
N ASP A 300 12.29 3.14 2.98
CA ASP A 300 12.90 4.45 3.23
C ASP A 300 13.09 4.72 4.73
N GLU A 301 14.11 5.52 5.08
CA GLU A 301 14.41 5.77 6.50
C GLU A 301 13.26 6.47 7.22
N TYR A 302 12.50 7.34 6.54
CA TYR A 302 11.34 8.02 7.10
C TYR A 302 10.23 7.08 7.61
N GLU A 303 10.16 5.83 7.12
CA GLU A 303 9.17 4.83 7.54
C GLU A 303 9.24 4.51 9.04
N LYS A 304 10.41 4.76 9.66
CA LYS A 304 10.66 4.52 11.09
C LYS A 304 10.27 5.69 11.99
N HIS A 305 9.98 6.86 11.43
CA HIS A 305 9.89 8.14 12.16
C HIS A 305 8.47 8.77 12.13
N PHE A 306 7.42 7.97 11.92
CA PHE A 306 6.02 8.42 11.87
C PHE A 306 5.37 8.63 13.25
N GLY A 307 6.06 8.34 14.35
CA GLY A 307 5.47 8.34 15.69
C GLY A 307 5.04 9.72 16.18
N ILE A 308 3.87 9.79 16.83
CA ILE A 308 3.57 10.89 17.78
C ILE A 308 4.39 10.74 19.07
N PHE A 309 4.83 9.52 19.40
CA PHE A 309 5.85 9.22 20.41
C PHE A 309 7.06 8.53 19.76
N GLY A 310 8.26 8.79 20.27
CA GLY A 310 9.41 7.95 20.00
C GLY A 310 9.23 6.53 20.55
N GLY A 311 10.06 5.59 20.11
CA GLY A 311 9.97 4.18 20.55
C GLY A 311 10.18 3.95 22.06
N ASP A 312 10.68 4.95 22.79
CA ASP A 312 10.79 4.96 24.26
C ASP A 312 9.50 5.44 24.98
N GLY A 313 8.51 5.94 24.23
CA GLY A 313 7.26 6.50 24.74
C GLY A 313 7.32 7.99 25.10
N ILE A 314 8.40 8.71 24.79
CA ILE A 314 8.47 10.17 24.91
C ILE A 314 7.81 10.82 23.70
N LYS A 315 7.08 11.93 23.87
CA LYS A 315 6.45 12.64 22.75
C LYS A 315 7.50 13.17 21.77
N ALA A 316 7.31 12.92 20.48
CA ALA A 316 8.12 13.56 19.43
C ALA A 316 7.71 15.03 19.23
N TYR A 317 6.43 15.35 19.43
CA TYR A 317 5.85 16.71 19.41
C TYR A 317 4.54 16.75 20.22
N ASP A 318 4.16 17.92 20.75
CA ASP A 318 2.94 18.04 21.56
C ASP A 318 1.68 18.22 20.71
N ILE A 319 1.06 17.10 20.32
CA ILE A 319 -0.25 17.07 19.67
C ILE A 319 -1.39 16.85 20.67
N ARG A 320 -2.52 17.53 20.46
CA ARG A 320 -3.74 17.45 21.30
C ARG A 320 -4.85 16.73 20.57
N LEU A 321 -5.16 15.51 20.99
CA LEU A 321 -6.10 14.60 20.32
C LEU A 321 -7.53 14.66 20.90
N SER A 322 -7.86 15.72 21.63
CA SER A 322 -9.19 15.94 22.21
C SER A 322 -9.56 17.42 22.22
N LYS A 323 -10.87 17.72 22.20
CA LYS A 323 -11.36 19.10 22.28
C LYS A 323 -11.10 19.68 23.67
N VAL A 324 -10.51 20.86 23.73
CA VAL A 324 -10.47 21.65 24.96
C VAL A 324 -11.87 22.18 25.24
N ILE A 325 -12.50 21.74 26.33
CA ILE A 325 -13.65 22.44 26.90
C ILE A 325 -13.10 23.71 27.56
N MET A 326 -13.08 24.81 26.80
CA MET A 326 -12.72 26.12 27.33
C MET A 326 -13.81 26.57 28.32
N THR A 327 -13.53 26.48 29.62
CA THR A 327 -14.13 27.42 30.57
C THR A 327 -13.45 28.78 30.38
N GLU A 328 -14.23 29.84 30.20
CA GLU A 328 -13.70 31.17 29.90
C GLU A 328 -12.75 31.65 31.01
N VAL A 329 -11.48 31.87 30.63
CA VAL A 329 -10.52 32.64 31.44
C VAL A 329 -9.98 33.76 30.56
N GLN A 330 -10.08 34.99 31.08
CA GLN A 330 -9.80 36.22 30.34
C GLN A 330 -8.32 36.33 29.96
N THR A 331 -8.06 36.82 28.74
CA THR A 331 -6.71 36.99 28.18
C THR A 331 -6.05 38.30 28.61
N PRO A 332 -4.76 38.27 29.03
CA PRO A 332 -3.89 39.45 29.02
C PRO A 332 -3.37 39.72 27.61
N LYS A 333 -3.21 41.00 27.25
CA LYS A 333 -2.66 41.44 25.96
C LYS A 333 -1.14 41.26 25.90
N LEU A 334 -0.60 40.98 24.71
CA LEU A 334 0.84 40.97 24.44
C LEU A 334 1.21 42.15 23.52
N ASN A 335 2.32 42.83 23.80
CA ASN A 335 2.88 43.90 22.97
C ASN A 335 3.75 43.33 21.83
N THR A 336 3.85 44.10 20.75
CA THR A 336 4.74 43.87 19.59
C THR A 336 6.08 44.59 19.76
N ASP A 337 7.14 44.10 19.10
CA ASP A 337 8.02 44.90 18.20
C ASP A 337 9.19 44.08 17.57
N ASN A 338 9.15 43.97 16.22
CA ASN A 338 10.19 43.93 15.14
C ASN A 338 11.74 43.86 15.41
N PRO A 339 12.60 43.62 14.37
CA PRO A 339 12.49 42.71 13.20
C PRO A 339 13.84 42.04 12.72
N SER A 340 13.73 41.23 11.65
CA SER A 340 14.71 40.92 10.56
C SER A 340 16.06 40.22 10.81
N ASP A 341 16.32 39.16 10.02
CA ASP A 341 17.51 39.08 9.14
C ASP A 341 17.32 38.11 7.94
N LYS A 342 18.11 38.27 6.86
CA LYS A 342 18.07 37.46 5.61
C LYS A 342 19.38 36.72 5.38
N VAL A 343 19.35 35.49 4.82
CA VAL A 343 20.51 34.84 4.19
C VAL A 343 20.10 33.95 3.01
N ASP A 344 20.88 34.03 1.92
CA ASP A 344 20.88 33.18 0.73
C ASP A 344 22.24 32.41 0.67
N GLU A 345 22.51 31.31 -0.06
CA GLU A 345 21.82 30.64 -1.18
C GLU A 345 22.36 29.18 -1.38
N ARG A 346 21.67 28.37 -2.20
CA ARG A 346 22.14 27.17 -2.97
C ARG A 346 22.27 25.77 -2.32
N PRO A 347 22.10 24.67 -3.11
CA PRO A 347 22.02 23.29 -2.62
C PRO A 347 23.34 22.51 -2.75
N ASN A 348 23.52 21.51 -1.88
CA ASN A 348 24.72 20.67 -1.80
C ASN A 348 24.61 19.41 -2.67
N LEU A 349 25.58 19.17 -3.56
CA LEU A 349 25.61 18.08 -4.55
C LEU A 349 25.82 16.66 -3.97
N ALA A 350 25.70 16.49 -2.65
CA ALA A 350 25.98 15.25 -1.94
C ALA A 350 24.79 14.26 -1.89
N SER A 351 23.54 14.75 -1.87
CA SER A 351 22.33 13.94 -1.71
C SER A 351 22.07 12.96 -2.85
N VAL A 352 22.49 13.32 -4.07
CA VAL A 352 22.31 12.48 -5.27
C VAL A 352 23.09 11.15 -5.18
N ARG A 353 24.10 11.03 -4.30
CA ARG A 353 24.91 9.80 -4.18
C ARG A 353 24.36 8.76 -3.20
N SER A 354 23.56 9.14 -2.19
CA SER A 354 22.97 8.18 -1.25
C SER A 354 21.70 7.52 -1.80
N PHE A 355 20.95 8.23 -2.64
CA PHE A 355 19.72 7.72 -3.27
C PHE A 355 19.96 6.43 -4.08
N PHE A 356 21.06 6.36 -4.84
CA PHE A 356 21.33 5.21 -5.71
C PHE A 356 21.96 4.00 -5.01
N SER A 357 22.48 4.13 -3.77
CA SER A 357 22.94 2.95 -3.02
C SER A 357 21.79 2.04 -2.60
N ASP A 358 20.65 2.60 -2.19
CA ASP A 358 19.52 1.79 -1.70
C ASP A 358 18.65 1.19 -2.81
N PHE A 359 18.65 1.78 -4.01
CA PHE A 359 17.96 1.21 -5.17
C PHE A 359 18.40 -0.24 -5.45
N SER A 360 19.72 -0.49 -5.37
CA SER A 360 20.31 -1.82 -5.54
C SER A 360 19.73 -2.86 -4.58
N LYS A 361 19.49 -2.46 -3.33
CA LYS A 361 19.02 -3.29 -2.23
C LYS A 361 17.52 -3.58 -2.33
N ARG A 362 16.73 -2.59 -2.75
CA ARG A 362 15.28 -2.73 -3.00
C ARG A 362 14.99 -3.66 -4.17
N VAL A 363 15.79 -3.61 -5.23
CA VAL A 363 15.70 -4.57 -6.36
C VAL A 363 16.00 -6.00 -5.88
N LEU A 364 17.02 -6.17 -5.05
CA LEU A 364 17.38 -7.44 -4.38
C LEU A 364 16.22 -8.04 -3.57
N GLU A 365 15.58 -7.22 -2.73
CA GLU A 365 14.42 -7.61 -1.91
C GLU A 365 13.19 -7.94 -2.77
N HIS A 366 12.91 -7.15 -3.82
CA HIS A 366 11.74 -7.32 -4.69
C HIS A 366 11.84 -8.57 -5.59
N VAL A 367 13.02 -8.87 -6.14
CA VAL A 367 13.24 -10.07 -6.97
C VAL A 367 13.16 -11.34 -6.12
N SER A 368 13.74 -11.33 -4.91
CA SER A 368 13.63 -12.44 -3.97
C SER A 368 12.18 -12.73 -3.55
N PHE A 369 11.37 -11.68 -3.41
CA PHE A 369 9.96 -11.77 -2.99
C PHE A 369 9.04 -12.35 -4.09
N HIS A 370 9.33 -12.11 -5.37
CA HIS A 370 8.46 -12.49 -6.49
C HIS A 370 8.72 -13.87 -7.11
N HIS A 371 9.75 -14.60 -6.66
CA HIS A 371 10.15 -15.90 -7.24
C HIS A 371 9.07 -17.00 -7.19
N ASN A 372 8.14 -16.97 -6.22
CA ASN A 372 7.17 -18.05 -5.95
C ASN A 372 5.92 -18.11 -6.88
N GLN A 373 5.90 -17.46 -8.05
CA GLN A 373 4.70 -17.31 -8.91
C GLN A 373 4.73 -18.14 -10.21
N LEU A 374 4.87 -19.47 -10.15
CA LEU A 374 4.86 -20.35 -11.35
C LEU A 374 4.08 -21.68 -11.24
N LYS A 375 3.04 -21.80 -10.39
CA LYS A 375 2.33 -23.09 -10.17
C LYS A 375 0.78 -23.09 -10.28
N SER A 376 0.12 -22.04 -10.82
CA SER A 376 -1.36 -21.94 -10.74
C SER A 376 -2.13 -21.54 -12.01
N ASP A 377 -1.60 -21.68 -13.23
CA ASP A 377 -2.39 -21.45 -14.45
C ASP A 377 -2.21 -22.53 -15.54
N ASP A 378 -3.17 -23.45 -15.58
CA ASP A 378 -3.29 -24.53 -16.56
C ASP A 378 -3.45 -24.01 -18.02
N ARG A 379 -3.76 -22.70 -18.18
CA ARG A 379 -3.91 -22.04 -19.49
C ARG A 379 -2.57 -21.77 -20.19
N ILE A 380 -1.45 -21.71 -19.45
CA ILE A 380 -0.11 -21.44 -20.01
C ILE A 380 0.28 -22.48 -21.08
N THR A 381 -0.23 -23.72 -20.97
CA THR A 381 0.12 -24.80 -21.90
C THR A 381 -0.79 -24.97 -23.12
N LYS A 382 -1.79 -24.09 -23.33
CA LYS A 382 -2.70 -24.19 -24.49
C LYS A 382 -2.74 -22.99 -25.45
N SER A 383 -2.47 -21.76 -25.00
CA SER A 383 -2.50 -20.60 -25.90
C SER A 383 -1.16 -20.31 -26.60
N THR A 384 -0.05 -20.73 -26.02
CA THR A 384 1.32 -20.35 -26.44
C THR A 384 1.88 -21.18 -27.60
N LEU A 385 1.16 -22.23 -28.04
CA LEU A 385 1.63 -23.23 -29.01
C LEU A 385 0.95 -23.14 -30.39
N VAL A 386 0.18 -22.09 -30.69
CA VAL A 386 -0.60 -22.00 -31.95
C VAL A 386 -0.33 -20.72 -32.73
N THR A 387 0.94 -20.29 -32.81
CA THR A 387 1.42 -19.33 -33.83
C THR A 387 2.93 -19.37 -33.99
N TRP A 388 3.48 -20.34 -34.74
CA TRP A 388 4.56 -20.10 -35.74
C TRP A 388 4.89 -21.37 -36.53
N SER A 389 4.37 -21.48 -37.76
CA SER A 389 4.73 -22.58 -38.66
C SER A 389 5.89 -22.18 -39.57
N ASN A 390 7.08 -22.72 -39.33
CA ASN A 390 8.12 -22.86 -40.35
C ASN A 390 8.83 -24.21 -40.19
N LYS A 391 9.39 -24.76 -41.27
CA LYS A 391 9.54 -26.23 -41.43
C LYS A 391 10.38 -26.94 -40.37
N ASP A 392 11.38 -26.28 -39.78
CA ASP A 392 12.23 -26.85 -38.73
C ASP A 392 11.61 -26.82 -37.31
N SER A 393 10.51 -26.07 -37.12
CA SER A 393 9.79 -25.94 -35.83
C SER A 393 9.28 -27.28 -35.31
N SER A 394 8.73 -28.11 -36.19
CA SER A 394 7.99 -29.34 -35.83
C SER A 394 8.79 -30.34 -34.97
N THR A 395 10.08 -30.52 -35.26
CA THR A 395 10.99 -31.37 -34.48
C THR A 395 11.37 -30.75 -33.13
N MET A 396 11.40 -29.42 -33.04
CA MET A 396 11.69 -28.68 -31.80
C MET A 396 10.49 -28.69 -30.87
N GLU A 397 9.28 -28.46 -31.39
CA GLU A 397 8.00 -28.58 -30.67
C GLU A 397 7.82 -29.99 -30.11
N LEU A 398 8.04 -31.03 -30.92
CA LEU A 398 8.00 -32.44 -30.48
C LEU A 398 9.03 -32.78 -29.40
N ASN A 399 10.16 -32.05 -29.32
CA ASN A 399 11.15 -32.22 -28.27
C ASN A 399 10.71 -31.50 -26.98
N LEU A 400 10.26 -30.24 -27.09
CA LEU A 400 9.76 -29.45 -25.97
C LEU A 400 8.53 -30.08 -25.31
N GLU A 401 7.58 -30.61 -26.08
CA GLU A 401 6.43 -31.34 -25.52
C GLU A 401 6.86 -32.58 -24.72
N ARG A 402 7.87 -33.32 -25.18
CA ARG A 402 8.42 -34.47 -24.45
C ARG A 402 9.11 -34.05 -23.16
N GLN A 403 9.89 -32.97 -23.17
CA GLN A 403 10.53 -32.42 -21.98
C GLN A 403 9.49 -31.93 -20.95
N LEU A 404 8.46 -31.20 -21.40
CA LEU A 404 7.35 -30.76 -20.56
C LEU A 404 6.53 -31.93 -20.00
N LYS A 405 6.33 -32.98 -20.79
CA LYS A 405 5.62 -34.20 -20.36
C LYS A 405 6.42 -34.96 -19.29
N ALA A 406 7.73 -35.15 -19.50
CA ALA A 406 8.62 -35.76 -18.52
C ALA A 406 8.70 -34.96 -17.21
N TRP A 407 8.72 -33.62 -17.28
CA TRP A 407 8.65 -32.75 -16.10
C TRP A 407 7.32 -32.88 -15.35
N LYS A 408 6.18 -32.87 -16.07
CA LYS A 408 4.84 -33.06 -15.47
C LYS A 408 4.68 -34.42 -14.78
N ASP A 409 5.31 -35.46 -15.31
CA ASP A 409 5.20 -36.83 -14.81
C ASP A 409 6.15 -37.13 -13.63
N ASN A 410 7.10 -36.24 -13.32
CA ASN A 410 7.96 -36.31 -12.13
C ASN A 410 8.19 -34.93 -11.47
N PRO A 411 7.17 -34.37 -10.81
CA PRO A 411 7.15 -32.96 -10.37
C PRO A 411 7.93 -32.68 -9.07
N ASN A 412 8.94 -33.51 -8.72
CA ASN A 412 9.76 -33.34 -7.53
C ASN A 412 10.78 -32.20 -7.69
N TRP A 413 10.27 -30.97 -7.69
CA TRP A 413 11.04 -29.74 -7.74
C TRP A 413 10.90 -28.95 -6.44
N VAL A 414 12.04 -28.60 -5.83
CA VAL A 414 12.13 -27.71 -4.67
C VAL A 414 12.80 -26.42 -5.13
N ASP A 415 12.02 -25.34 -5.13
CA ASP A 415 12.46 -24.02 -5.54
C ASP A 415 13.67 -23.57 -4.68
N GLN A 416 14.82 -23.34 -5.33
CA GLN A 416 16.03 -22.84 -4.65
C GLN A 416 15.98 -21.31 -4.59
N PRO A 417 16.42 -20.69 -3.48
CA PRO A 417 16.50 -19.23 -3.43
C PRO A 417 17.47 -18.72 -4.51
N PRO A 418 17.11 -17.67 -5.28
CA PRO A 418 17.99 -17.13 -6.31
C PRO A 418 19.26 -16.53 -5.72
N ASP A 419 20.39 -16.69 -6.43
CA ASP A 419 21.61 -15.93 -6.15
C ASP A 419 21.53 -14.58 -6.85
N ILE A 420 21.66 -13.51 -6.08
CA ILE A 420 21.45 -12.14 -6.56
C ILE A 420 22.65 -11.28 -6.17
N LYS A 421 23.28 -10.68 -7.18
CA LYS A 421 24.44 -9.82 -7.02
C LYS A 421 24.19 -8.48 -7.69
N VAL A 422 24.28 -7.39 -6.92
CA VAL A 422 24.20 -6.03 -7.46
C VAL A 422 25.55 -5.33 -7.33
N THR A 423 25.91 -4.56 -8.35
CA THR A 423 27.11 -3.70 -8.37
C THR A 423 26.73 -2.32 -8.89
N ILE A 424 27.51 -1.29 -8.56
CA ILE A 424 27.26 0.10 -9.00
C ILE A 424 28.49 0.59 -9.78
N PRO A 425 28.54 0.39 -11.11
CA PRO A 425 29.65 0.87 -11.93
C PRO A 425 29.67 2.39 -12.02
N LYS A 426 30.86 2.98 -12.16
CA LYS A 426 31.02 4.43 -12.31
C LYS A 426 30.39 4.90 -13.63
N GLY A 427 29.23 5.58 -13.53
CA GLY A 427 28.47 6.07 -14.69
C GLY A 427 27.23 5.24 -15.05
N SER A 428 26.88 4.22 -14.27
CA SER A 428 25.61 3.49 -14.36
C SER A 428 24.85 3.56 -13.02
N LEU A 429 23.54 3.36 -13.05
CA LEU A 429 22.68 3.37 -11.85
C LEU A 429 22.92 2.12 -10.99
N SER A 430 22.88 0.94 -11.60
CA SER A 430 23.23 -0.34 -11.00
C SER A 430 23.29 -1.44 -12.07
N ASN A 431 24.17 -2.43 -11.89
CA ASN A 431 24.12 -3.69 -12.63
C ASN A 431 23.63 -4.79 -11.68
N LEU A 432 22.43 -5.30 -11.94
CA LEU A 432 21.87 -6.51 -11.33
C LEU A 432 22.35 -7.74 -12.09
N SER A 433 22.74 -8.79 -11.37
CA SER A 433 22.95 -10.14 -11.88
C SER A 433 22.11 -11.08 -11.04
N LEU A 434 21.26 -11.86 -11.71
CA LEU A 434 20.32 -12.80 -11.11
C LEU A 434 20.63 -14.19 -11.67
N THR A 435 20.90 -15.14 -10.79
CA THR A 435 20.96 -16.58 -11.11
C THR A 435 19.79 -17.25 -10.40
N VAL A 436 18.97 -17.98 -11.14
CA VAL A 436 17.75 -18.59 -10.60
C VAL A 436 17.55 -19.98 -11.19
N ASP A 437 17.35 -20.96 -10.32
CA ASP A 437 16.93 -22.29 -10.72
C ASP A 437 15.41 -22.24 -10.96
N VAL A 438 14.98 -22.46 -12.20
CA VAL A 438 13.55 -22.48 -12.54
C VAL A 438 13.13 -23.91 -12.90
N GLY A 439 12.08 -24.39 -12.24
CA GLY A 439 11.51 -25.72 -12.48
C GLY A 439 10.73 -25.81 -13.79
N LEU A 440 11.36 -25.55 -14.93
CA LEU A 440 10.82 -25.70 -16.28
C LEU A 440 11.95 -26.09 -17.25
N PRO A 441 11.66 -26.76 -18.38
CA PRO A 441 12.65 -27.01 -19.41
C PRO A 441 13.30 -25.71 -19.94
N PRO A 442 14.61 -25.68 -20.24
CA PRO A 442 15.31 -24.47 -20.71
C PRO A 442 14.71 -23.86 -21.99
N ASP A 443 14.19 -24.70 -22.90
CA ASP A 443 13.47 -24.24 -24.10
C ASP A 443 12.15 -23.54 -23.76
N ALA A 444 11.46 -23.92 -22.68
CA ALA A 444 10.27 -23.23 -22.19
C ALA A 444 10.61 -21.86 -21.60
N ILE A 445 11.68 -21.78 -20.80
CA ILE A 445 12.18 -20.51 -20.24
C ILE A 445 12.62 -19.57 -21.35
N TYR A 446 13.40 -20.06 -22.30
CA TYR A 446 13.88 -19.27 -23.43
C TYR A 446 12.74 -18.69 -24.27
N ASN A 447 11.70 -19.48 -24.55
CA ASN A 447 10.50 -19.00 -25.22
C ASN A 447 9.79 -17.95 -24.37
N ILE A 448 9.59 -18.19 -23.07
CA ILE A 448 8.97 -17.23 -22.15
C ILE A 448 9.68 -15.86 -22.15
N VAL A 449 11.02 -15.83 -22.14
CA VAL A 449 11.78 -14.57 -22.04
C VAL A 449 11.94 -13.87 -23.40
N THR A 450 11.97 -14.62 -24.52
CA THR A 450 12.19 -14.06 -25.87
C THR A 450 10.95 -13.90 -26.74
N ASP A 451 9.76 -14.31 -26.28
CA ASP A 451 8.50 -14.16 -27.02
C ASP A 451 8.04 -12.68 -27.03
N PRO A 452 7.90 -12.04 -28.21
CA PRO A 452 7.52 -10.63 -28.33
C PRO A 452 6.07 -10.35 -27.89
N ASP A 453 5.20 -11.36 -27.84
CA ASP A 453 3.78 -11.24 -27.49
C ASP A 453 3.48 -11.66 -26.04
N ASN A 454 4.49 -12.07 -25.26
CA ASN A 454 4.33 -12.58 -23.89
C ASN A 454 4.07 -11.48 -22.83
N LYS A 455 2.92 -10.83 -22.93
CA LYS A 455 2.41 -9.84 -21.97
C LYS A 455 1.95 -10.43 -20.63
N ARG A 456 2.12 -11.73 -20.39
CA ARG A 456 1.54 -12.45 -19.23
C ARG A 456 2.52 -12.80 -18.12
N VAL A 457 3.80 -13.01 -18.42
CA VAL A 457 4.77 -13.42 -17.40
C VAL A 457 5.36 -12.22 -16.65
N PHE A 458 5.63 -11.11 -17.33
CA PHE A 458 6.22 -9.91 -16.74
C PHE A 458 5.18 -8.78 -16.62
N LYS A 459 4.54 -8.68 -15.44
CA LYS A 459 3.42 -7.75 -15.18
C LYS A 459 3.71 -6.27 -15.46
N ASN A 460 4.99 -5.88 -15.45
CA ASN A 460 5.43 -4.51 -15.68
C ASN A 460 5.98 -4.29 -17.10
N ILE A 461 5.72 -5.17 -18.07
CA ILE A 461 6.12 -4.96 -19.48
C ILE A 461 4.89 -4.62 -20.34
N LYS A 462 4.95 -3.49 -21.03
CA LYS A 462 3.88 -2.99 -21.91
C LYS A 462 3.84 -3.74 -23.23
N GLU A 463 5.01 -3.86 -23.84
CA GLU A 463 5.25 -4.40 -25.17
C GLU A 463 6.75 -4.71 -25.33
N VAL A 464 7.06 -5.67 -26.19
CA VAL A 464 8.43 -5.89 -26.67
C VAL A 464 8.64 -4.98 -27.88
N ILE A 465 9.59 -4.05 -27.78
CA ILE A 465 9.91 -3.06 -28.82
C ILE A 465 10.65 -3.75 -29.97
N SER A 466 11.62 -4.61 -29.64
CA SER A 466 12.37 -5.36 -30.65
C SER A 466 12.90 -6.69 -30.12
N ARG A 467 13.10 -7.65 -31.04
CA ARG A 467 13.72 -8.96 -30.79
C ARG A 467 14.74 -9.20 -31.90
N LYS A 468 16.01 -9.36 -31.53
CA LYS A 468 17.12 -9.47 -32.48
C LYS A 468 18.00 -10.67 -32.13
N VAL A 469 18.04 -11.67 -33.02
CA VAL A 469 18.97 -12.79 -32.90
C VAL A 469 20.38 -12.27 -33.20
N LEU A 470 21.28 -12.39 -32.21
CA LEU A 470 22.68 -11.98 -32.30
C LEU A 470 23.59 -13.15 -32.70
N VAL A 471 23.27 -14.36 -32.22
CA VAL A 471 23.99 -15.60 -32.52
C VAL A 471 22.97 -16.72 -32.69
N ASP A 472 23.15 -17.57 -33.71
CA ASP A 472 22.43 -18.84 -33.85
C ASP A 472 23.39 -19.90 -34.41
N GLU A 473 23.80 -20.80 -33.53
CA GLU A 473 24.67 -21.94 -33.82
C GLU A 473 23.88 -23.26 -33.73
N GLY A 474 22.53 -23.18 -33.75
CA GLY A 474 21.57 -24.29 -33.59
C GLY A 474 21.50 -24.88 -32.17
N SER A 475 22.67 -25.16 -31.57
CA SER A 475 22.81 -25.65 -30.20
C SER A 475 22.99 -24.53 -29.16
N ARG A 476 23.37 -23.34 -29.61
CA ARG A 476 23.38 -22.10 -28.82
C ARG A 476 22.68 -20.98 -29.60
N GLN A 477 21.87 -20.18 -28.91
CA GLN A 477 21.20 -19.02 -29.50
C GLN A 477 21.27 -17.83 -28.53
N VAL A 478 21.69 -16.67 -29.03
CA VAL A 478 21.74 -15.42 -28.25
C VAL A 478 20.79 -14.41 -28.87
N VAL A 479 19.89 -13.85 -28.07
CA VAL A 479 18.86 -12.89 -28.51
C VAL A 479 18.88 -11.66 -27.62
N GLU A 480 19.01 -10.50 -28.25
CA GLU A 480 18.71 -9.21 -27.64
C GLU A 480 17.19 -8.96 -27.73
N VAL A 481 16.58 -8.65 -26.60
CA VAL A 481 15.17 -8.26 -26.49
C VAL A 481 15.11 -6.86 -25.89
N GLU A 482 14.54 -5.91 -26.62
CA GLU A 482 14.23 -4.57 -26.11
C GLU A 482 12.75 -4.54 -25.69
N GLN A 483 12.48 -4.13 -24.46
CA GLN A 483 11.16 -4.19 -23.84
C GLN A 483 10.79 -2.84 -23.24
N ALA A 484 9.57 -2.37 -23.51
CA ALA A 484 9.03 -1.16 -22.89
C ALA A 484 8.46 -1.53 -21.51
N ALA A 485 9.25 -1.41 -20.45
CA ALA A 485 8.77 -1.64 -19.10
C ALA A 485 7.91 -0.46 -18.63
N ILE A 486 6.66 -0.75 -18.26
CA ILE A 486 5.76 0.21 -17.61
C ILE A 486 6.33 0.51 -16.22
N TRP A 487 6.54 1.79 -15.94
CA TRP A 487 6.59 2.27 -14.57
C TRP A 487 5.32 3.09 -14.29
N ARG A 488 4.74 2.86 -13.11
CA ARG A 488 3.62 3.64 -12.58
C ARG A 488 4.05 4.15 -11.21
N PHE A 489 4.05 5.46 -11.02
CA PHE A 489 4.36 6.09 -9.74
C PHE A 489 3.46 7.29 -9.54
N LEU A 490 2.44 7.10 -8.70
CA LEU A 490 1.32 8.01 -8.51
C LEU A 490 0.70 8.44 -9.85
N TRP A 491 0.73 9.73 -10.21
CA TRP A 491 0.14 10.25 -11.46
C TRP A 491 1.07 10.20 -12.68
N LEU A 492 2.33 9.82 -12.50
CA LEU A 492 3.24 9.59 -13.62
C LEU A 492 3.19 8.12 -14.02
N SER A 493 2.88 7.89 -15.29
CA SER A 493 3.08 6.60 -15.93
C SER A 493 3.86 6.80 -17.22
N GLY A 494 4.75 5.87 -17.51
CA GLY A 494 5.59 5.93 -18.69
C GLY A 494 6.23 4.59 -18.98
N THR A 495 7.08 4.57 -19.99
CA THR A 495 7.85 3.39 -20.39
C THR A 495 9.33 3.69 -20.33
N ILE A 496 10.10 2.79 -19.72
CA ILE A 496 11.56 2.75 -19.85
C ILE A 496 11.93 1.59 -20.79
N SER A 497 12.85 1.81 -21.74
CA SER A 497 13.42 0.71 -22.52
C SER A 497 14.35 -0.11 -21.62
N VAL A 498 14.11 -1.41 -21.56
CA VAL A 498 14.96 -2.40 -20.91
C VAL A 498 15.52 -3.31 -22.00
N HIS A 499 16.84 -3.48 -22.02
CA HIS A 499 17.52 -4.42 -22.92
C HIS A 499 17.89 -5.67 -22.13
N VAL A 500 17.47 -6.84 -22.62
CA VAL A 500 17.77 -8.16 -22.04
C VAL A 500 18.54 -8.99 -23.06
N LEU A 501 19.62 -9.65 -22.64
CA LEU A 501 20.47 -10.48 -23.50
C LEU A 501 20.33 -11.95 -23.13
N VAL A 502 19.43 -12.63 -23.82
CA VAL A 502 19.10 -14.04 -23.55
C VAL A 502 20.05 -14.96 -24.30
N ASP A 503 20.97 -15.63 -23.59
CA ASP A 503 21.89 -16.66 -24.10
C ASP A 503 21.40 -18.05 -23.67
N GLN A 504 20.88 -18.82 -24.62
CA GLN A 504 20.48 -20.22 -24.43
C GLN A 504 21.57 -21.16 -24.95
N ASN A 505 21.96 -22.14 -24.14
CA ASN A 505 22.77 -23.30 -24.56
C ASN A 505 21.97 -24.60 -24.30
N ARG A 506 21.66 -25.31 -25.39
CA ARG A 506 20.87 -26.56 -25.38
C ARG A 506 21.69 -27.82 -25.08
N GLN A 507 23.02 -27.76 -25.15
CA GLN A 507 23.90 -28.88 -24.76
C GLN A 507 23.99 -28.96 -23.23
N ASP A 508 24.15 -27.79 -22.59
CA ASP A 508 24.32 -27.67 -21.14
C ASP A 508 23.00 -27.42 -20.39
N TYR A 509 21.86 -27.38 -21.09
CA TYR A 509 20.53 -27.10 -20.55
C TYR A 509 20.44 -25.79 -19.74
N THR A 510 21.05 -24.71 -20.23
CA THR A 510 21.09 -23.41 -19.54
C THR A 510 20.48 -22.26 -20.36
N VAL A 511 19.92 -21.28 -19.65
CA VAL A 511 19.55 -19.96 -20.17
C VAL A 511 20.16 -18.92 -19.23
N ARG A 512 20.72 -17.85 -19.78
CA ARG A 512 21.27 -16.69 -19.07
C ARG A 512 20.63 -15.41 -19.63
N THR A 513 20.43 -14.39 -18.81
CA THR A 513 19.65 -13.17 -19.15
C THR A 513 20.30 -11.91 -18.60
#